data_AF-A0A1R3VMS4-F1
#
_entry.id   AF-A0A1R3VMS4-F1
#
_cell.length_a   1.000
_cell.length_b   1.000
_cell.length_c   1.000
_cell.angle_alpha   90.00
_cell.angle_beta   90.00
_cell.angle_gamma   90.00
#
_symmetry.space_group_name_H-M   'P 1'
#
loop_
_entity.id
_entity.type
_entity.pdbx_description
1 polymer ?
#
loop_
_entity_poly.entity_id
_entity_poly.type
_entity_poly.pdbx_seq_one_letter_code
_entity_poly.pdbx_strand_id
1 'polypeptide(L)'
;MKPLTHHEMLTLVAVFARDGQRVDLAASDRAKRIIRFESLEVPAVPGLPAHIQKLSLHNPAPKEFILWRHLCFADGHEATLEVRGREAAQVYEGLEQCDPSMHYHHQSGADVRFSYRLQNRARPGAEVAWQRILVLAQTTIAGREFTLEAGSSLGASSPVLISHHAEGDVDLPDDLLSVLGHAWRPLQRFSTAWKGSLKLPQRQPLRSERAEALFLEGVAHLQAVLEGMHPEGFHRQFFWQRWRVFWWRSLWLQLGLLILLGMALMLWAFDVGEPDQVPMWVNNIPPVLLVLTFLVWSWEVPRFEIPPRPKPLTAAHWQGAMEKTHAG
;
A
#
# COMPACT_ATOMS: atom_id res chain seq x y z
N MET A 1 8.13 -25.12 -23.77
CA MET A 1 8.66 -24.15 -24.74
C MET A 1 10.10 -24.49 -25.05
N LYS A 2 10.63 -24.09 -26.22
CA LYS A 2 12.04 -24.32 -26.56
C LYS A 2 12.93 -23.30 -25.82
N PRO A 3 14.09 -23.73 -25.29
CA PRO A 3 15.11 -22.82 -24.77
C PRO A 3 15.50 -21.78 -25.81
N LEU A 4 15.94 -20.59 -25.38
CA LEU A 4 16.45 -19.57 -26.29
C LEU A 4 17.64 -20.12 -27.09
N THR A 5 17.60 -19.99 -28.41
CA THR A 5 18.75 -20.26 -29.28
C THR A 5 19.77 -19.13 -29.18
N HIS A 6 21.01 -19.40 -29.60
CA HIS A 6 22.04 -18.36 -29.62
C HIS A 6 21.63 -17.18 -30.53
N HIS A 7 21.08 -17.47 -31.71
CA HIS A 7 20.61 -16.45 -32.64
C HIS A 7 19.45 -15.62 -32.06
N GLU A 8 18.49 -16.26 -31.39
CA GLU A 8 17.40 -15.54 -30.72
C GLU A 8 17.93 -14.59 -29.64
N MET A 9 18.89 -15.02 -28.81
CA MET A 9 19.49 -14.14 -27.79
C MET A 9 20.14 -12.91 -28.43
N LEU A 10 20.95 -13.10 -29.48
CA LEU A 10 21.60 -11.98 -30.17
C LEU A 10 20.58 -10.97 -30.71
N THR A 11 19.50 -11.45 -31.32
CA THR A 11 18.42 -10.59 -31.83
C THR A 11 17.73 -9.81 -30.71
N LEU A 12 17.46 -10.44 -29.56
CA LEU A 12 16.82 -9.78 -28.41
C LEU A 12 17.72 -8.74 -27.76
N VAL A 13 19.01 -9.06 -27.64
CA VAL A 13 20.01 -8.22 -26.96
C VAL A 13 20.44 -7.03 -27.81
N ALA A 14 20.35 -7.14 -29.14
CA ALA A 14 20.80 -6.11 -30.07
C ALA A 14 20.20 -4.72 -29.80
N VAL A 15 18.99 -4.64 -29.25
CA VAL A 15 18.38 -3.35 -28.88
C VAL A 15 19.09 -2.72 -27.69
N PHE A 16 19.37 -3.50 -26.66
CA PHE A 16 20.01 -3.06 -25.41
C PHE A 16 21.50 -2.73 -25.60
N ALA A 17 22.17 -3.46 -26.48
CA ALA A 17 23.60 -3.29 -26.74
C ALA A 17 23.94 -1.92 -27.36
N ARG A 18 22.98 -1.26 -28.02
CA ARG A 18 23.15 0.08 -28.61
C ARG A 18 23.46 1.12 -27.54
N ASP A 19 22.90 0.95 -26.36
CA ASP A 19 23.04 1.87 -25.21
C ASP A 19 24.03 1.31 -24.17
N GLY A 20 24.96 0.46 -24.63
CA GLY A 20 26.07 -0.04 -23.84
C GLY A 20 25.71 -1.16 -22.86
N GLN A 21 24.49 -1.68 -22.86
CA GLN A 21 24.10 -2.80 -21.99
C GLN A 21 24.77 -4.09 -22.46
N ARG A 22 25.51 -4.73 -21.55
CA ARG A 22 26.21 -6.00 -21.81
C ARG A 22 25.47 -7.15 -21.17
N VAL A 23 25.46 -8.29 -21.85
CA VAL A 23 24.80 -9.50 -21.35
C VAL A 23 25.74 -10.29 -20.47
N ASP A 24 25.27 -10.67 -19.29
CA ASP A 24 25.90 -11.68 -18.47
C ASP A 24 25.40 -13.06 -18.92
N LEU A 25 26.21 -13.72 -19.76
CA LEU A 25 25.88 -15.05 -20.28
C LEU A 25 25.89 -16.13 -19.18
N ALA A 26 26.67 -15.94 -18.12
CA ALA A 26 26.76 -16.89 -17.02
C ALA A 26 25.53 -16.82 -16.09
N ALA A 27 25.00 -15.62 -15.89
CA ALA A 27 23.80 -15.41 -15.08
C ALA A 27 22.48 -15.57 -15.87
N SER A 28 22.54 -15.67 -17.21
CA SER A 28 21.38 -15.90 -18.07
C SER A 28 20.92 -17.37 -18.06
N ASP A 29 19.60 -17.59 -18.15
CA ASP A 29 19.00 -18.93 -18.18
C ASP A 29 18.19 -19.11 -19.47
N ARG A 30 18.81 -19.81 -20.44
CA ARG A 30 18.20 -20.07 -21.76
C ARG A 30 16.98 -20.98 -21.65
N ALA A 31 16.95 -21.91 -20.71
CA ALA A 31 15.83 -22.84 -20.54
C ALA A 31 14.59 -22.14 -19.98
N LYS A 32 14.79 -21.22 -19.03
CA LYS A 32 13.74 -20.34 -18.50
C LYS A 32 13.48 -19.10 -19.35
N ARG A 33 14.24 -18.92 -20.44
CA ARG A 33 14.16 -17.78 -21.37
C ARG A 33 14.36 -16.44 -20.66
N ILE A 34 15.36 -16.38 -19.79
CA ILE A 34 15.77 -15.20 -19.01
C ILE A 34 17.15 -14.76 -19.47
N ILE A 35 17.28 -13.51 -19.89
CA ILE A 35 18.55 -12.87 -20.22
C ILE A 35 18.86 -11.87 -19.11
N ARG A 36 20.04 -11.97 -18.50
CA ARG A 36 20.52 -11.02 -17.49
C ARG A 36 21.62 -10.15 -18.08
N PHE A 37 21.64 -8.89 -17.66
CA PHE A 37 22.66 -7.95 -18.06
C PHE A 37 23.69 -7.77 -16.93
N GLU A 38 24.89 -7.34 -17.29
CA GLU A 38 25.92 -6.94 -16.33
C GLU A 38 25.36 -5.85 -15.41
N SER A 39 25.70 -5.94 -14.12
CA SER A 39 25.26 -4.93 -13.14
C SER A 39 26.01 -3.62 -13.38
N LEU A 40 25.32 -2.50 -13.27
CA LEU A 40 25.91 -1.18 -13.42
C LEU A 40 25.95 -0.48 -12.06
N GLU A 41 27.13 -0.09 -11.61
CA GLU A 41 27.29 0.81 -10.47
C GLU A 41 27.02 2.24 -10.92
N VAL A 42 26.01 2.87 -10.33
CA VAL A 42 25.59 4.23 -10.66
C VAL A 42 25.95 5.14 -9.48
N PRO A 43 26.79 6.17 -9.67
CA PRO A 43 27.13 7.11 -8.61
C PRO A 43 25.91 7.93 -8.19
N ALA A 44 25.97 8.50 -6.99
CA ALA A 44 24.91 9.38 -6.51
C ALA A 44 24.77 10.62 -7.40
N VAL A 45 23.53 10.98 -7.71
CA VAL A 45 23.15 12.20 -8.42
C VAL A 45 22.11 12.97 -7.59
N PRO A 46 21.86 14.26 -7.85
CA PRO A 46 20.84 14.99 -7.11
C PRO A 46 19.49 14.28 -7.15
N GLY A 47 18.97 13.90 -5.97
CA GLY A 47 17.68 13.20 -5.85
C GLY A 47 17.72 11.69 -6.03
N LEU A 48 18.89 11.06 -6.22
CA LEU A 48 19.01 9.60 -6.29
C LEU A 48 20.39 9.16 -5.73
N PRO A 49 20.43 8.41 -4.62
CA PRO A 49 21.69 7.94 -4.06
C PRO A 49 22.40 6.94 -4.97
N ALA A 50 23.68 6.70 -4.68
CA ALA A 50 24.46 5.69 -5.36
C ALA A 50 23.78 4.31 -5.20
N HIS A 51 23.72 3.55 -6.28
CA HIS A 51 23.01 2.28 -6.32
C HIS A 51 23.61 1.34 -7.36
N ILE A 52 23.27 0.07 -7.25
CA ILE A 52 23.57 -0.94 -8.27
C ILE A 52 22.31 -1.18 -9.08
N GLN A 53 22.38 -0.92 -10.38
CA GLN A 53 21.32 -1.23 -11.31
C GLN A 53 21.52 -2.63 -11.91
N LYS A 54 20.47 -3.45 -11.89
CA LYS A 54 20.42 -4.75 -12.56
C LYS A 54 19.24 -4.80 -13.51
N LEU A 55 19.47 -5.30 -14.72
CA LEU A 55 18.42 -5.52 -15.72
C LEU A 55 18.25 -7.01 -16.02
N SER A 56 17.00 -7.44 -16.21
CA SER A 56 16.71 -8.77 -16.74
C SER A 56 15.54 -8.76 -17.70
N LEU A 57 15.73 -9.37 -18.87
CA LEU A 57 14.69 -9.56 -19.88
C LEU A 57 14.18 -11.00 -19.82
N HIS A 58 12.89 -11.15 -19.59
CA HIS A 58 12.18 -12.42 -19.56
C HIS A 58 11.31 -12.54 -20.81
N ASN A 59 11.33 -13.72 -21.44
CA ASN A 59 10.42 -14.08 -22.53
C ASN A 59 9.65 -15.34 -22.15
N PRO A 60 8.64 -15.24 -21.25
CA PRO A 60 7.90 -16.40 -20.75
C PRO A 60 7.04 -17.06 -21.83
N ALA A 61 6.61 -16.31 -22.85
CA ALA A 61 5.84 -16.81 -23.98
C ALA A 61 6.14 -16.06 -25.29
N PRO A 62 5.81 -16.64 -26.47
CA PRO A 62 5.93 -15.94 -27.73
C PRO A 62 5.18 -14.60 -27.70
N LYS A 63 5.86 -13.51 -28.07
CA LYS A 63 5.34 -12.13 -28.01
C LYS A 63 4.90 -11.69 -26.60
N GLU A 64 5.50 -12.27 -25.57
CA GLU A 64 5.38 -11.80 -24.19
C GLU A 64 6.78 -11.51 -23.67
N PHE A 65 7.05 -10.25 -23.41
CA PHE A 65 8.32 -9.77 -22.87
C PHE A 65 8.07 -9.04 -21.57
N ILE A 66 8.89 -9.33 -20.57
CA ILE A 66 8.90 -8.65 -19.29
C ILE A 66 10.32 -8.20 -19.01
N LEU A 67 10.55 -6.90 -18.96
CA LEU A 67 11.82 -6.31 -18.60
C LEU A 67 11.74 -5.84 -17.15
N TRP A 68 12.70 -6.27 -16.35
CA TRP A 68 12.85 -5.83 -14.96
C TRP A 68 14.07 -4.93 -14.83
N ARG A 69 13.89 -3.82 -14.11
CA ARG A 69 14.98 -3.04 -13.53
C ARG A 69 14.91 -3.16 -12.02
N HIS A 70 16.03 -3.52 -11.41
CA HIS A 70 16.23 -3.53 -9.97
C HIS A 70 17.27 -2.47 -9.63
N LEU A 71 16.94 -1.60 -8.69
CA LEU A 71 17.84 -0.63 -8.09
C LEU A 71 18.12 -1.10 -6.65
N CYS A 72 19.34 -1.57 -6.39
CA CYS A 72 19.77 -2.01 -5.07
C CYS A 72 20.54 -0.88 -4.38
N PHE A 73 20.08 -0.45 -3.21
CA PHE A 73 20.69 0.65 -2.43
C PHE A 73 21.57 0.10 -1.30
N ALA A 74 22.47 0.94 -0.78
CA ALA A 74 23.44 0.55 0.25
C ALA A 74 22.80 0.14 1.59
N ASP A 75 21.59 0.60 1.87
CA ASP A 75 20.84 0.26 3.08
C ASP A 75 20.03 -1.04 2.95
N GLY A 76 20.24 -1.79 1.88
CA GLY A 76 19.63 -3.12 1.66
C GLY A 76 18.23 -3.06 1.04
N HIS A 77 17.62 -1.89 0.94
CA HIS A 77 16.34 -1.75 0.25
C HIS A 77 16.50 -1.78 -1.27
N GLU A 78 15.45 -2.23 -1.94
CA GLU A 78 15.40 -2.29 -3.40
C GLU A 78 14.20 -1.51 -3.96
N ALA A 79 14.34 -1.00 -5.17
CA ALA A 79 13.21 -0.49 -5.95
C ALA A 79 13.17 -1.18 -7.31
N THR A 80 11.97 -1.54 -7.78
CA THR A 80 11.83 -2.29 -9.03
C THR A 80 10.93 -1.60 -10.05
N LEU A 81 11.24 -1.78 -11.33
CA LEU A 81 10.39 -1.42 -12.45
C LEU A 81 10.12 -2.68 -13.29
N GLU A 82 8.85 -3.03 -13.45
CA GLU A 82 8.40 -4.09 -14.33
C GLU A 82 7.77 -3.50 -15.59
N VAL A 83 8.34 -3.76 -16.77
CA VAL A 83 7.79 -3.31 -18.05
C VAL A 83 7.32 -4.52 -18.85
N ARG A 84 6.04 -4.56 -19.20
CA ARG A 84 5.45 -5.66 -20.00
C ARG A 84 5.10 -5.19 -21.40
N GLY A 85 5.44 -5.98 -22.40
CA GLY A 85 5.18 -5.66 -23.80
C GLY A 85 5.23 -6.88 -24.72
N ARG A 86 4.99 -6.64 -26.01
CA ARG A 86 4.96 -7.70 -27.03
C ARG A 86 6.27 -7.90 -27.75
N GLU A 87 7.17 -6.93 -27.64
CA GLU A 87 8.46 -6.90 -28.31
C GLU A 87 9.53 -6.39 -27.35
N ALA A 88 10.76 -6.87 -27.52
CA ALA A 88 11.91 -6.46 -26.70
C ALA A 88 12.21 -4.96 -26.84
N ALA A 89 12.10 -4.41 -28.05
CA ALA A 89 12.32 -2.98 -28.29
C ALA A 89 11.30 -2.11 -27.55
N GLN A 90 10.02 -2.50 -27.59
CA GLN A 90 8.95 -1.79 -26.89
C GLN A 90 9.18 -1.77 -25.37
N VAL A 91 9.50 -2.91 -24.75
CA VAL A 91 9.74 -2.92 -23.29
C VAL A 91 10.98 -2.11 -22.90
N TYR A 92 11.98 -2.04 -23.79
CA TYR A 92 13.15 -1.21 -23.57
C TYR A 92 12.83 0.28 -23.69
N GLU A 93 12.09 0.70 -24.71
CA GLU A 93 11.60 2.08 -24.85
C GLU A 93 10.80 2.52 -23.61
N GLY A 94 9.92 1.65 -23.10
CA GLY A 94 9.18 1.91 -21.86
C GLY A 94 10.07 2.07 -20.63
N LEU A 95 11.17 1.31 -20.55
CA LEU A 95 12.17 1.47 -19.50
C LEU A 95 12.83 2.86 -19.56
N GLU A 96 13.23 3.29 -20.76
CA GLU A 96 13.93 4.57 -20.97
C GLU A 96 13.05 5.78 -20.67
N GLN A 97 11.74 5.69 -20.89
CA GLN A 97 10.80 6.75 -20.50
C GLN A 97 10.66 6.91 -18.98
N CYS A 98 11.18 5.97 -18.18
CA CYS A 98 11.08 5.99 -16.73
C CYS A 98 12.42 6.31 -16.07
N ASP A 99 12.60 7.57 -15.68
CA ASP A 99 13.76 8.04 -14.93
C ASP A 99 13.96 7.21 -13.63
N PRO A 100 15.17 6.67 -13.37
CA PRO A 100 15.48 5.98 -12.12
C PRO A 100 15.19 6.79 -10.85
N SER A 101 15.31 8.12 -10.89
CA SER A 101 15.06 9.00 -9.73
C SER A 101 13.63 8.93 -9.21
N MET A 102 12.65 8.58 -10.06
CA MET A 102 11.25 8.40 -9.65
C MET A 102 11.06 7.31 -8.59
N HIS A 103 12.00 6.36 -8.51
CA HIS A 103 11.95 5.27 -7.54
C HIS A 103 12.37 5.69 -6.14
N TYR A 104 12.90 6.90 -5.97
CA TYR A 104 13.47 7.35 -4.71
C TYR A 104 12.96 8.73 -4.34
N HIS A 105 12.53 8.89 -3.10
CA HIS A 105 12.11 10.16 -2.54
C HIS A 105 12.67 10.31 -1.12
N HIS A 106 13.26 11.47 -0.83
CA HIS A 106 13.64 11.81 0.53
C HIS A 106 12.52 12.60 1.20
N GLN A 107 11.99 12.10 2.32
CA GLN A 107 10.86 12.70 3.04
C GLN A 107 11.15 12.76 4.54
N SER A 108 11.22 13.97 5.08
CA SER A 108 11.38 14.21 6.53
C SER A 108 12.54 13.45 7.18
N GLY A 109 13.66 13.22 6.47
CA GLY A 109 14.81 12.47 6.99
C GLY A 109 14.79 10.97 6.68
N ALA A 110 13.71 10.46 6.05
CA ALA A 110 13.58 9.07 5.65
C ALA A 110 13.68 8.90 4.12
N ASP A 111 14.30 7.80 3.71
CA ASP A 111 14.50 7.44 2.31
C ASP A 111 13.41 6.48 1.84
N VAL A 112 12.49 7.00 1.04
CA VAL A 112 11.32 6.30 0.53
C VAL A 112 11.61 5.73 -0.85
N ARG A 113 11.21 4.48 -1.05
CA ARG A 113 11.39 3.75 -2.30
C ARG A 113 10.07 3.32 -2.89
N PHE A 114 9.93 3.50 -4.20
CA PHE A 114 8.74 3.12 -4.94
C PHE A 114 9.09 2.09 -6.01
N SER A 115 8.32 1.01 -6.07
CA SER A 115 8.37 0.02 -7.13
C SER A 115 7.14 0.12 -8.00
N TYR A 116 7.35 0.01 -9.30
CA TYR A 116 6.35 0.30 -10.32
C TYR A 116 6.20 -0.85 -11.32
N ARG A 117 5.03 -0.90 -11.93
CA ARG A 117 4.76 -1.64 -13.15
C ARG A 117 4.32 -0.68 -14.24
N LEU A 118 4.91 -0.79 -15.42
CA LEU A 118 4.41 -0.13 -16.62
C LEU A 118 3.50 -1.07 -17.39
N GLN A 119 2.31 -0.58 -17.70
CA GLN A 119 1.38 -1.24 -18.59
C GLN A 119 1.18 -0.40 -19.84
N ASN A 120 1.31 -1.03 -21.00
CA ASN A 120 0.94 -0.38 -22.26
C ASN A 120 -0.59 -0.32 -22.36
N ARG A 121 -1.13 0.90 -22.39
CA ARG A 121 -2.56 1.18 -22.57
C ARG A 121 -2.97 1.38 -24.03
N ALA A 122 -2.03 1.39 -24.96
CA ALA A 122 -2.33 1.52 -26.37
C ALA A 122 -3.27 0.41 -26.83
N ARG A 123 -4.24 0.78 -27.67
CA ARG A 123 -5.01 -0.21 -28.42
C ARG A 123 -4.05 -0.95 -29.39
N PRO A 124 -4.35 -2.20 -29.77
CA PRO A 124 -3.58 -2.88 -30.81
C PRO A 124 -3.50 -2.01 -32.08
N GLY A 125 -2.29 -1.67 -32.51
CA GLY A 125 -2.03 -0.83 -33.69
C GLY A 125 -1.99 0.69 -33.43
N ALA A 126 -2.21 1.14 -32.20
CA ALA A 126 -1.97 2.52 -31.79
C ALA A 126 -0.55 2.69 -31.22
N GLU A 127 -0.10 3.95 -31.16
CA GLU A 127 1.17 4.34 -30.55
C GLU A 127 1.20 3.97 -29.06
N VAL A 128 2.39 3.59 -28.59
CA VAL A 128 2.61 3.08 -27.23
C VAL A 128 2.28 4.15 -26.20
N ALA A 129 1.42 3.83 -25.24
CA ALA A 129 1.03 4.73 -24.17
C ALA A 129 1.27 4.05 -22.82
N TRP A 130 2.40 4.34 -22.20
CA TRP A 130 2.77 3.73 -20.93
C TRP A 130 1.98 4.35 -19.77
N GLN A 131 1.36 3.49 -18.97
CA GLN A 131 0.77 3.87 -17.70
C GLN A 131 1.60 3.28 -16.56
N ARG A 132 2.08 4.16 -15.67
CA ARG A 132 2.75 3.80 -14.43
C ARG A 132 1.74 3.36 -13.37
N ILE A 133 2.02 2.23 -12.73
CA ILE A 133 1.21 1.65 -11.67
C ILE A 133 2.12 1.40 -10.47
N LEU A 134 1.84 2.05 -9.34
CA LEU A 134 2.54 1.76 -8.09
C LEU A 134 2.23 0.34 -7.63
N VAL A 135 3.28 -0.42 -7.28
CA VAL A 135 3.18 -1.81 -6.81
C VAL A 135 3.56 -1.90 -5.34
N LEU A 136 4.64 -1.22 -4.93
CA LEU A 136 5.17 -1.23 -3.58
C LEU A 136 5.71 0.15 -3.23
N ALA A 137 5.46 0.62 -2.02
CA ALA A 137 6.22 1.70 -1.41
C ALA A 137 6.83 1.20 -0.10
N GLN A 138 8.09 1.52 0.17
CA GLN A 138 8.77 1.08 1.39
C GLN A 138 9.78 2.10 1.91
N THR A 139 9.98 2.12 3.22
CA THR A 139 11.01 2.91 3.91
C THR A 139 11.33 2.28 5.27
N THR A 140 12.42 2.70 5.89
CA THR A 140 12.70 2.43 7.30
C THR A 140 12.51 3.70 8.12
N ILE A 141 11.80 3.59 9.25
CA ILE A 141 11.54 4.69 10.20
C ILE A 141 11.77 4.14 11.60
N ALA A 142 12.65 4.78 12.39
CA ALA A 142 12.95 4.38 13.77
C ALA A 142 13.14 2.85 13.92
N GLY A 143 13.94 2.23 13.05
CA GLY A 143 14.24 0.79 13.05
C GLY A 143 13.10 -0.14 12.65
N ARG A 144 12.00 0.38 12.07
CA ARG A 144 10.86 -0.40 11.57
C ARG A 144 10.71 -0.21 10.07
N GLU A 145 10.40 -1.28 9.35
CA GLU A 145 10.01 -1.19 7.94
C GLU A 145 8.56 -0.74 7.84
N PHE A 146 8.32 0.29 7.05
CA PHE A 146 6.99 0.76 6.70
C PHE A 146 6.73 0.50 5.22
N THR A 147 5.72 -0.31 4.92
CA THR A 147 5.47 -0.84 3.58
C THR A 147 4.01 -0.68 3.18
N LEU A 148 3.77 -0.28 1.94
CA LEU A 148 2.46 -0.22 1.29
C LEU A 148 2.46 -1.10 0.05
N GLU A 149 1.59 -2.11 0.01
CA GLU A 149 1.44 -2.99 -1.15
C GLU A 149 0.31 -2.47 -2.05
N ALA A 150 0.63 -1.50 -2.90
CA ALA A 150 -0.33 -0.89 -3.83
C ALA A 150 -0.79 -1.84 -4.95
N GLY A 151 0.00 -2.88 -5.25
CA GLY A 151 -0.22 -3.84 -6.33
C GLY A 151 -1.24 -4.95 -6.04
N SER A 152 -1.71 -5.11 -4.79
CA SER A 152 -2.71 -6.13 -4.45
C SER A 152 -4.06 -5.81 -5.12
N SER A 153 -4.58 -6.77 -5.89
CA SER A 153 -5.77 -6.63 -6.75
C SER A 153 -7.11 -6.76 -6.01
N LEU A 154 -7.09 -7.00 -4.71
CA LEU A 154 -8.29 -7.23 -3.90
C LEU A 154 -8.90 -5.92 -3.41
N GLY A 155 -9.46 -5.16 -4.33
CA GLY A 155 -10.39 -4.07 -4.04
C GLY A 155 -9.78 -2.67 -3.82
N ALA A 156 -10.58 -1.78 -3.23
CA ALA A 156 -10.26 -0.36 -3.08
C ALA A 156 -9.27 -0.05 -1.95
N SER A 157 -8.81 -1.05 -1.19
CA SER A 157 -7.89 -0.86 -0.06
C SER A 157 -6.58 -1.60 -0.31
N SER A 158 -5.46 -0.96 -0.02
CA SER A 158 -4.12 -1.56 -0.10
C SER A 158 -3.58 -1.79 1.31
N PRO A 159 -3.02 -2.97 1.62
CA PRO A 159 -2.50 -3.25 2.94
C PRO A 159 -1.26 -2.40 3.21
N VAL A 160 -1.16 -1.98 4.46
CA VAL A 160 -0.02 -1.22 5.00
C VAL A 160 0.56 -2.04 6.15
N LEU A 161 1.87 -2.18 6.18
CA LEU A 161 2.59 -2.97 7.16
C LEU A 161 3.62 -2.09 7.86
N ILE A 162 3.69 -2.18 9.19
CA ILE A 162 4.80 -1.66 9.98
C ILE A 162 5.44 -2.87 10.68
N SER A 163 6.70 -3.17 10.37
CA SER A 163 7.40 -4.28 11.03
C SER A 163 7.56 -3.99 12.53
N HIS A 164 7.71 -5.06 13.30
CA HIS A 164 8.20 -4.92 14.67
C HIS A 164 9.65 -4.41 14.66
N HIS A 165 10.01 -3.68 15.71
CA HIS A 165 11.40 -3.28 15.95
C HIS A 165 12.23 -4.49 16.36
N ALA A 166 13.50 -4.54 15.92
CA ALA A 166 14.39 -5.68 16.16
C ALA A 166 14.64 -5.96 17.65
N GLU A 167 14.68 -4.91 18.48
CA GLU A 167 14.94 -5.00 19.93
C GLU A 167 13.67 -5.24 20.77
N GLY A 168 12.56 -5.59 20.13
CA GLY A 168 11.25 -5.72 20.76
C GLY A 168 10.37 -4.52 20.47
N ASP A 169 9.08 -4.79 20.26
CA ASP A 169 8.17 -3.77 19.77
C ASP A 169 7.23 -3.22 20.83
N VAL A 170 6.93 -1.96 20.58
CA VAL A 170 6.03 -1.09 21.30
C VAL A 170 4.59 -1.42 20.98
N ASP A 171 3.69 -1.20 21.94
CA ASP A 171 2.27 -1.24 21.67
C ASP A 171 1.86 0.06 20.97
N LEU A 172 1.81 0.03 19.64
CA LEU A 172 1.41 1.17 18.82
C LEU A 172 -0.10 1.41 18.95
N PRO A 173 -0.56 2.68 18.98
CA PRO A 173 -1.98 2.97 18.98
C PRO A 173 -2.64 2.51 17.68
N ASP A 174 -3.79 1.85 17.76
CA ASP A 174 -4.58 1.47 16.57
C ASP A 174 -4.87 2.68 15.67
N ASP A 175 -5.05 3.86 16.24
CA ASP A 175 -5.39 5.08 15.52
C ASP A 175 -4.16 5.87 15.01
N LEU A 176 -2.94 5.35 15.19
CA LEU A 176 -1.68 6.00 14.83
C LEU A 176 -1.69 6.58 13.41
N LEU A 177 -2.13 5.82 12.41
CA LEU A 177 -2.25 6.34 11.04
C LEU A 177 -3.62 6.94 10.75
N SER A 178 -4.67 6.48 11.45
CA SER A 178 -6.05 6.93 11.20
C SER A 178 -6.28 8.41 11.49
N VAL A 179 -5.45 9.02 12.36
CA VAL A 179 -5.52 10.46 12.65
C VAL A 179 -5.25 11.33 11.41
N LEU A 180 -4.49 10.83 10.44
CA LEU A 180 -4.19 11.53 9.18
C LEU A 180 -5.43 11.71 8.30
N GLY A 181 -6.42 10.83 8.42
CA GLY A 181 -7.72 11.01 7.76
C GLY A 181 -8.39 9.71 7.36
N HIS A 182 -9.55 9.85 6.71
CA HIS A 182 -10.45 8.73 6.37
C HIS A 182 -9.87 7.68 5.43
N ALA A 183 -8.80 8.01 4.70
CA ALA A 183 -8.12 7.06 3.84
C ALA A 183 -7.40 5.98 4.67
N TRP A 184 -6.93 6.33 5.86
CA TRP A 184 -6.19 5.43 6.74
C TRP A 184 -7.14 4.65 7.62
N ARG A 185 -7.02 3.32 7.59
CA ARG A 185 -7.72 2.44 8.51
C ARG A 185 -6.87 2.17 9.77
N PRO A 186 -7.51 1.78 10.88
CA PRO A 186 -6.79 1.48 12.11
C PRO A 186 -5.77 0.37 11.91
N LEU A 187 -4.63 0.52 12.58
CA LEU A 187 -3.62 -0.52 12.72
C LEU A 187 -4.16 -1.64 13.62
N GLN A 188 -3.69 -2.85 13.35
CA GLN A 188 -3.92 -4.01 14.17
C GLN A 188 -2.60 -4.73 14.41
N ARG A 189 -2.40 -5.16 15.64
CA ARG A 189 -1.25 -5.97 16.00
C ARG A 189 -1.40 -7.38 15.46
N PHE A 190 -0.45 -7.82 14.65
CA PHE A 190 -0.25 -9.24 14.28
C PHE A 190 1.06 -9.75 14.88
N SER A 191 1.35 -11.04 14.71
CA SER A 191 2.53 -11.68 15.30
C SER A 191 3.86 -11.15 14.75
N THR A 192 3.88 -10.66 13.50
CA THR A 192 5.11 -10.24 12.81
C THR A 192 5.14 -8.77 12.42
N ALA A 193 4.00 -8.08 12.49
CA ALA A 193 3.86 -6.70 12.05
C ALA A 193 2.57 -6.07 12.59
N TRP A 194 2.50 -4.74 12.55
CA TRP A 194 1.25 -4.00 12.61
C TRP A 194 0.66 -3.89 11.21
N LYS A 195 -0.59 -4.29 11.04
CA LYS A 195 -1.29 -4.25 9.75
C LYS A 195 -2.37 -3.19 9.78
N GLY A 196 -2.31 -2.27 8.84
CA GLY A 196 -3.37 -1.34 8.50
C GLY A 196 -3.82 -1.53 7.06
N SER A 197 -4.66 -0.61 6.61
CA SER A 197 -4.95 -0.52 5.19
C SER A 197 -5.21 0.93 4.77
N LEU A 198 -4.91 1.22 3.51
CA LEU A 198 -5.03 2.53 2.89
C LEU A 198 -6.10 2.45 1.81
N LYS A 199 -7.18 3.19 1.99
CA LYS A 199 -8.23 3.32 0.99
C LYS A 199 -7.76 4.21 -0.15
N LEU A 200 -7.76 3.65 -1.34
CA LEU A 200 -7.28 4.29 -2.56
C LEU A 200 -8.38 4.35 -3.62
N PRO A 201 -8.30 5.31 -4.55
CA PRO A 201 -9.12 5.29 -5.76
C PRO A 201 -9.02 3.94 -6.49
N GLN A 202 -10.10 3.54 -7.16
CA GLN A 202 -10.14 2.29 -7.93
C GLN A 202 -9.45 2.41 -9.30
N ARG A 203 -9.36 3.63 -9.86
CA ARG A 203 -8.91 3.86 -11.24
C ARG A 203 -7.52 4.47 -11.28
N GLN A 204 -6.72 3.98 -12.23
CA GLN A 204 -5.43 4.58 -12.59
C GLN A 204 -5.63 5.73 -13.59
N PRO A 205 -4.81 6.81 -13.52
CA PRO A 205 -3.56 6.95 -12.74
C PRO A 205 -3.74 7.45 -11.30
N LEU A 206 -4.91 8.03 -10.97
CA LEU A 206 -5.19 8.63 -9.65
C LEU A 206 -4.89 7.70 -8.47
N ARG A 207 -5.09 6.38 -8.62
CA ARG A 207 -4.76 5.41 -7.58
C ARG A 207 -3.29 5.47 -7.19
N SER A 208 -2.38 5.46 -8.16
CA SER A 208 -0.93 5.45 -7.90
C SER A 208 -0.47 6.79 -7.35
N GLU A 209 -0.91 7.89 -7.97
CA GLU A 209 -0.58 9.25 -7.51
C GLU A 209 -1.04 9.49 -6.07
N ARG A 210 -2.28 9.07 -5.75
CA ARG A 210 -2.82 9.22 -4.40
C ARG A 210 -2.13 8.30 -3.40
N ALA A 211 -1.72 7.11 -3.83
CA ALA A 211 -0.96 6.18 -2.98
C ALA A 211 0.43 6.72 -2.63
N GLU A 212 1.16 7.25 -3.62
CA GLU A 212 2.46 7.91 -3.40
C GLU A 212 2.31 9.08 -2.41
N ALA A 213 1.38 10.00 -2.67
CA ALA A 213 1.17 11.18 -1.83
C ALA A 213 0.77 10.83 -0.39
N LEU A 214 -0.18 9.91 -0.22
CA LEU A 214 -0.59 9.47 1.13
C LEU A 214 0.55 8.73 1.82
N PHE A 215 1.30 7.87 1.12
CA PHE A 215 2.43 7.17 1.72
C PHE A 215 3.47 8.15 2.26
N LEU A 216 3.86 9.17 1.48
CA LEU A 216 4.79 10.22 1.92
C LEU A 216 4.26 11.01 3.13
N GLU A 217 2.97 11.32 3.17
CA GLU A 217 2.32 11.93 4.34
C GLU A 217 2.41 11.02 5.58
N GLY A 218 2.19 9.72 5.39
CA GLY A 218 2.34 8.69 6.43
C GLY A 218 3.76 8.58 6.95
N VAL A 219 4.76 8.63 6.06
CA VAL A 219 6.19 8.64 6.42
C VAL A 219 6.53 9.86 7.26
N ALA A 220 6.15 11.06 6.80
CA ALA A 220 6.40 12.30 7.55
C ALA A 220 5.76 12.27 8.95
N HIS A 221 4.55 11.70 9.06
CA HIS A 221 3.86 11.53 10.33
C HIS A 221 4.56 10.54 11.25
N LEU A 222 4.87 9.33 10.75
CA LEU A 222 5.53 8.30 11.55
C LEU A 222 6.91 8.75 12.02
N GLN A 223 7.69 9.46 11.19
CA GLN A 223 8.96 10.04 11.61
C GLN A 223 8.76 11.00 12.79
N ALA A 224 7.82 11.94 12.66
CA ALA A 224 7.54 12.93 13.69
C ALA A 224 7.07 12.27 15.00
N VAL A 225 6.28 11.20 14.92
CA VAL A 225 5.71 10.54 16.09
C VAL A 225 6.71 9.60 16.76
N LEU A 226 7.42 8.76 15.99
CA LEU A 226 8.29 7.71 16.52
C LEU A 226 9.67 8.24 16.93
N GLU A 227 10.19 9.27 16.28
CA GLU A 227 11.49 9.86 16.64
C GLU A 227 11.37 11.15 17.44
N GLY A 228 10.33 11.96 17.16
CA GLY A 228 10.23 13.32 17.69
C GLY A 228 9.32 13.49 18.91
N MET A 229 8.36 12.60 19.15
CA MET A 229 7.35 12.79 20.19
C MET A 229 7.49 11.80 21.35
N HIS A 230 7.02 12.22 22.52
CA HIS A 230 6.69 11.32 23.63
C HIS A 230 5.24 10.84 23.48
N PRO A 231 4.83 9.64 23.97
CA PRO A 231 3.46 9.12 23.79
C PRO A 231 2.35 10.08 24.22
N GLU A 232 2.60 10.85 25.27
CA GLU A 232 1.67 11.87 25.78
C GLU A 232 1.51 13.05 24.81
N GLY A 233 2.59 13.41 24.10
CA GLY A 233 2.61 14.45 23.08
C GLY A 233 1.70 14.10 21.90
N PHE A 234 1.68 12.83 21.48
CA PHE A 234 0.78 12.36 20.43
C PHE A 234 -0.70 12.58 20.81
N HIS A 235 -1.11 12.21 22.03
CA HIS A 235 -2.49 12.41 22.45
C HIS A 235 -2.88 13.90 22.51
N ARG A 236 -1.98 14.76 22.99
CA ARG A 236 -2.22 16.21 23.08
C ARG A 236 -2.34 16.84 21.70
N GLN A 237 -1.44 16.51 20.78
CA GLN A 237 -1.41 17.10 19.44
C GLN A 237 -2.56 16.61 18.55
N PHE A 238 -2.89 15.32 18.64
CA PHE A 238 -3.91 14.70 17.77
C PHE A 238 -5.25 14.48 18.48
N PHE A 239 -5.51 15.16 19.60
CA PHE A 239 -6.70 14.94 20.43
C PHE A 239 -8.01 14.92 19.63
N TRP A 240 -8.23 15.95 18.80
CA TRP A 240 -9.44 16.07 17.99
C TRP A 240 -9.50 15.03 16.87
N GLN A 241 -8.36 14.71 16.26
CA GLN A 241 -8.26 13.71 15.20
C GLN A 241 -8.60 12.32 15.75
N ARG A 242 -8.12 11.97 16.94
CA ARG A 242 -8.44 10.70 17.61
C ARG A 242 -9.92 10.59 17.95
N TRP A 243 -10.50 11.67 18.49
CA TRP A 243 -11.95 11.74 18.72
C TRP A 243 -12.75 11.64 17.43
N ARG A 244 -12.30 12.29 16.35
CA ARG A 244 -12.91 12.14 15.03
C ARG A 244 -12.88 10.67 14.61
N VAL A 245 -11.73 9.99 14.66
CA VAL A 245 -11.64 8.55 14.34
C VAL A 245 -12.63 7.74 15.17
N PHE A 246 -12.74 7.99 16.47
CA PHE A 246 -13.73 7.34 17.34
C PHE A 246 -15.17 7.58 16.86
N TRP A 247 -15.57 8.83 16.67
CA TRP A 247 -16.91 9.22 16.22
C TRP A 247 -17.29 8.56 14.90
N TRP A 248 -16.39 8.60 13.92
CA TRP A 248 -16.60 8.01 12.60
C TRP A 248 -16.69 6.48 12.66
N ARG A 249 -15.90 5.82 13.51
CA ARG A 249 -15.98 4.37 13.73
C ARG A 249 -17.28 3.98 14.42
N SER A 250 -17.81 4.81 15.31
CA SER A 250 -19.07 4.57 16.00
C SER A 250 -20.32 4.93 15.21
N LEU A 251 -20.20 5.47 13.99
CA LEU A 251 -21.33 5.96 13.19
C LEU A 251 -22.43 4.90 13.00
N TRP A 252 -22.07 3.63 12.84
CA TRP A 252 -23.04 2.55 12.69
C TRP A 252 -23.76 2.19 13.99
N LEU A 253 -23.07 2.22 15.12
CA LEU A 253 -23.70 2.06 16.43
C LEU A 253 -24.66 3.22 16.70
N GLN A 254 -24.28 4.44 16.29
CA GLN A 254 -25.12 5.62 16.38
C GLN A 254 -26.36 5.51 15.48
N LEU A 255 -26.18 5.09 14.23
CA LEU A 255 -27.29 4.89 13.30
C LEU A 255 -28.24 3.79 13.79
N GLY A 256 -27.71 2.66 14.26
CA GLY A 256 -28.51 1.58 14.86
C GLY A 256 -29.30 2.07 16.06
N LEU A 257 -28.67 2.85 16.96
CA LEU A 257 -29.34 3.44 18.12
C LEU A 257 -30.42 4.45 17.70
N LEU A 258 -30.16 5.28 16.69
CA LEU A 258 -31.12 6.24 16.15
C LEU A 258 -32.32 5.54 15.50
N ILE A 259 -32.11 4.42 14.80
CA ILE A 259 -33.20 3.60 14.24
C ILE A 259 -34.05 3.01 15.36
N LEU A 260 -33.42 2.46 16.41
CA LEU A 260 -34.15 1.91 17.57
C LEU A 260 -34.94 3.00 18.30
N LEU A 261 -34.33 4.17 18.51
CA LEU A 261 -34.99 5.31 19.15
C LEU A 261 -36.14 5.84 18.30
N GLY A 262 -35.94 5.97 16.98
CA GLY A 262 -36.98 6.37 16.05
C GLY A 262 -38.14 5.39 16.00
N MET A 263 -37.86 4.09 16.05
CA MET A 263 -38.87 3.04 16.12
C MET A 263 -39.66 3.11 17.44
N ALA A 264 -38.98 3.27 18.58
CA ALA A 264 -39.66 3.43 19.87
C ALA A 264 -40.54 4.69 19.92
N LEU A 265 -40.03 5.82 19.42
CA LEU A 265 -40.78 7.07 19.33
C LEU A 265 -42.00 6.95 18.39
N MET A 266 -41.84 6.25 17.27
CA MET A 266 -42.94 5.98 16.35
C MET A 266 -44.01 5.12 17.02
N LEU A 267 -43.65 4.01 17.66
CA LEU A 267 -44.60 3.15 18.36
C LEU A 267 -45.37 3.91 19.45
N TRP A 268 -44.68 4.79 20.17
CA TRP A 268 -45.29 5.67 21.17
C TRP A 268 -46.23 6.73 20.55
N ALA A 269 -45.81 7.40 19.47
CA ALA A 269 -46.57 8.47 18.85
C ALA A 269 -47.83 8.00 18.11
N PHE A 270 -47.82 6.78 17.58
CA PHE A 270 -48.94 6.21 16.82
C PHE A 270 -49.83 5.29 17.66
N ASP A 271 -49.61 5.20 18.98
CA ASP A 271 -50.36 4.35 19.91
C ASP A 271 -50.60 2.94 19.34
N VAL A 272 -49.53 2.34 18.79
CA VAL A 272 -49.54 1.00 18.17
C VAL A 272 -49.57 -0.05 19.30
N GLY A 273 -50.64 -0.04 20.09
CA GLY A 273 -50.91 -0.96 21.19
C GLY A 273 -51.93 -2.03 20.85
N GLU A 274 -52.72 -1.85 19.79
CA GLU A 274 -53.70 -2.85 19.34
C GLU A 274 -53.13 -3.75 18.22
N PRO A 275 -53.24 -5.09 18.35
CA PRO A 275 -52.61 -6.05 17.44
C PRO A 275 -53.09 -5.97 15.98
N ASP A 276 -54.25 -5.34 15.71
CA ASP A 276 -54.84 -5.21 14.37
C ASP A 276 -54.34 -3.99 13.57
N GLN A 277 -53.52 -3.11 14.16
CA GLN A 277 -53.14 -1.84 13.55
C GLN A 277 -51.68 -1.77 13.06
N VAL A 278 -50.90 -2.85 13.15
CA VAL A 278 -49.52 -2.84 12.63
C VAL A 278 -49.56 -2.80 11.10
N PRO A 279 -49.14 -1.70 10.46
CA PRO A 279 -49.25 -1.59 9.01
C PRO A 279 -48.36 -2.62 8.31
N MET A 280 -48.83 -3.25 7.22
CA MET A 280 -48.06 -4.25 6.46
C MET A 280 -46.67 -3.79 6.00
N TRP A 281 -46.44 -2.47 5.87
CA TRP A 281 -45.13 -1.94 5.49
C TRP A 281 -44.06 -2.14 6.57
N VAL A 282 -44.44 -2.33 7.84
CA VAL A 282 -43.51 -2.66 8.94
C VAL A 282 -42.80 -3.98 8.68
N ASN A 283 -43.50 -4.95 8.07
CA ASN A 283 -42.93 -6.24 7.69
C ASN A 283 -41.86 -6.13 6.58
N ASN A 284 -41.88 -5.03 5.82
CA ASN A 284 -40.90 -4.76 4.77
C ASN A 284 -39.69 -3.94 5.27
N ILE A 285 -39.72 -3.41 6.49
CA ILE A 285 -38.59 -2.67 7.07
C ILE A 285 -37.34 -3.57 7.21
N PRO A 286 -37.41 -4.79 7.79
CA PRO A 286 -36.23 -5.64 7.93
C PRO A 286 -35.53 -5.97 6.59
N PRO A 287 -36.23 -6.43 5.53
CA PRO A 287 -35.56 -6.72 4.26
C PRO A 287 -35.02 -5.46 3.57
N VAL A 288 -35.72 -4.31 3.66
CA VAL A 288 -35.22 -3.05 3.08
C VAL A 288 -33.96 -2.57 3.81
N LEU A 289 -33.93 -2.63 5.15
CA LEU A 289 -32.73 -2.31 5.93
C LEU A 289 -31.57 -3.23 5.59
N LEU A 290 -31.83 -4.53 5.40
CA LEU A 290 -30.82 -5.53 5.04
C LEU A 290 -30.23 -5.26 3.64
N VAL A 291 -31.07 -4.91 2.66
CA VAL A 291 -30.61 -4.52 1.32
C VAL A 291 -29.84 -3.20 1.34
N LEU A 292 -30.29 -2.19 2.08
CA LEU A 292 -29.59 -0.91 2.24
C LEU A 292 -28.23 -1.10 2.93
N THR A 293 -28.16 -1.95 3.96
CA THR A 293 -26.87 -2.33 4.54
C THR A 293 -26.01 -2.96 3.47
N PHE A 294 -26.46 -4.02 2.78
CA PHE A 294 -25.64 -4.70 1.78
C PHE A 294 -25.17 -3.80 0.62
N LEU A 295 -26.01 -2.89 0.13
CA LEU A 295 -25.65 -1.96 -0.95
C LEU A 295 -24.61 -0.93 -0.50
N VAL A 296 -24.74 -0.39 0.70
CA VAL A 296 -23.74 0.53 1.28
C VAL A 296 -22.46 -0.22 1.71
N TRP A 297 -22.58 -1.52 2.02
CA TRP A 297 -21.54 -2.35 2.63
C TRP A 297 -20.83 -3.33 1.70
N SER A 298 -21.24 -3.46 0.44
CA SER A 298 -20.69 -4.43 -0.54
C SER A 298 -19.19 -4.30 -0.82
N TRP A 299 -18.50 -3.35 -0.19
CA TRP A 299 -17.10 -3.04 -0.44
C TRP A 299 -16.17 -3.28 0.76
N GLU A 300 -16.64 -3.42 2.00
CA GLU A 300 -15.78 -3.62 3.19
C GLU A 300 -16.56 -4.36 4.30
N VAL A 301 -15.99 -5.41 4.93
CA VAL A 301 -16.68 -6.16 6.00
C VAL A 301 -16.78 -5.29 7.28
N PRO A 302 -17.96 -5.22 7.95
CA PRO A 302 -18.10 -4.54 9.23
C PRO A 302 -17.19 -5.14 10.28
N ARG A 303 -16.30 -4.30 10.82
CA ARG A 303 -15.77 -4.56 12.15
C ARG A 303 -16.74 -3.97 13.15
N PHE A 304 -17.62 -4.81 13.69
CA PHE A 304 -18.47 -4.47 14.82
C PHE A 304 -17.67 -4.55 16.13
N GLU A 305 -16.55 -3.83 16.20
CA GLU A 305 -15.79 -3.66 17.43
C GLU A 305 -16.08 -2.26 17.96
N ILE A 306 -16.48 -2.15 19.23
CA ILE A 306 -16.60 -0.85 19.90
C ILE A 306 -15.20 -0.25 19.93
N PRO A 307 -14.95 0.88 19.25
CA PRO A 307 -13.62 1.47 19.23
C PRO A 307 -13.20 1.82 20.66
N PRO A 308 -11.95 1.56 21.06
CA PRO A 308 -11.48 1.97 22.37
C PRO A 308 -11.59 3.49 22.48
N ARG A 309 -12.05 3.99 23.63
CA ARG A 309 -12.10 5.44 23.88
C ARG A 309 -10.67 5.99 23.80
N PRO A 310 -10.45 7.15 23.15
CA PRO A 310 -9.12 7.73 23.03
C PRO A 310 -8.62 8.13 24.42
N LYS A 311 -7.66 7.36 24.95
CA LYS A 311 -7.01 7.64 26.23
C LYS A 311 -5.58 8.16 26.01
N PRO A 312 -5.05 8.98 26.94
CA PRO A 312 -3.64 9.33 26.96
C PRO A 312 -2.81 8.04 27.03
N LEU A 313 -1.77 7.95 26.20
CA LEU A 313 -0.84 6.84 26.22
C LEU A 313 0.20 7.12 27.30
N THR A 314 0.47 6.15 28.16
CA THR A 314 1.54 6.25 29.15
C THR A 314 2.89 5.93 28.51
N ALA A 315 3.99 6.44 29.08
CA ALA A 315 5.37 6.17 28.63
C ALA A 315 5.65 4.67 28.38
N ALA A 316 5.11 3.81 29.25
CA ALA A 316 5.22 2.36 29.15
C ALA A 316 4.64 1.75 27.86
N HIS A 317 3.70 2.42 27.18
CA HIS A 317 3.16 1.93 25.91
C HIS A 317 4.23 1.94 24.81
N TRP A 318 5.09 2.96 24.74
CA TRP A 318 6.18 3.05 23.76
C TRP A 318 7.56 2.59 24.25
N GLN A 319 7.65 2.06 25.46
CA GLN A 319 8.90 1.49 25.99
C GLN A 319 8.79 -0.03 26.26
N GLY A 320 7.66 -0.63 25.89
CA GLY A 320 7.23 -1.96 26.29
C GLY A 320 7.98 -3.14 25.64
N ALA A 321 9.29 -3.25 25.88
CA ALA A 321 10.03 -4.52 25.82
C ALA A 321 11.35 -4.53 26.61
N MET A 322 11.87 -3.39 27.11
CA MET A 322 13.16 -3.42 27.85
C MET A 322 13.03 -3.96 29.29
N GLU A 323 11.83 -3.98 29.89
CA GLU A 323 11.68 -4.25 31.32
C GLU A 323 11.29 -5.69 31.68
N LYS A 324 10.98 -6.56 30.69
CA LYS A 324 10.52 -7.93 30.96
C LYS A 324 11.60 -9.01 30.97
N THR A 325 12.87 -8.67 30.78
CA THR A 325 13.98 -9.65 30.73
C THR A 325 14.78 -9.74 32.04
N HIS A 326 14.39 -9.02 33.10
CA HIS A 326 15.11 -9.05 34.40
C HIS A 326 14.26 -9.46 35.62
N ALA A 327 13.11 -10.10 35.42
CA ALA A 327 12.37 -10.71 36.52
C ALA A 327 11.76 -12.04 36.09
N GLY A 328 12.41 -13.13 36.48
CA GLY A 328 11.96 -14.52 36.27
C GLY A 328 13.09 -15.50 36.43
#